data_AF-A0A942TIQ5-F1
#
_entry.id   AF-A0A942TIQ5-F1
#
_cell.length_a   1.000
_cell.length_b   1.000
_cell.length_c   1.000
_cell.angle_alpha   90.00
_cell.angle_beta   90.00
_cell.angle_gamma   90.00
#
_symmetry.space_group_name_H-M   'P 1'
#
loop_
_entity.id
_entity.type
_entity.pdbx_description
1 polymer ?
#
loop_
_entity_poly.entity_id
_entity_poly.type
_entity_poly.pdbx_seq_one_letter_code
_entity_poly.pdbx_strand_id
1 'polypeptide(L)'
;MIKKLIMTVIIFALFGAFLYGYMVLQYKEKKINEAVYMEYSEITKIIFYDGRGNNPPITLEDKEKIQEFNNLLDGYIIKKEKFHEKSKGWIHRADFYKDDKQFMSITFSNPMQINGKYYEIVEGDINPETIDNFLKSIDSD
;
A
#
# COMPACT_ATOMS: atom_id res chain seq x y z
N MET A 1 5.75 49.73 4.70
CA MET A 1 6.81 48.80 4.25
C MET A 1 7.05 47.68 5.30
N ILE A 2 7.34 48.02 6.56
CA ILE A 2 7.61 47.06 7.65
C ILE A 2 6.45 46.05 7.89
N LYS A 3 5.19 46.49 7.91
CA LYS A 3 4.04 45.57 8.10
C LYS A 3 3.92 44.50 7.00
N LYS A 4 4.24 44.86 5.73
CA LYS A 4 4.25 43.91 4.62
C LYS A 4 5.39 42.90 4.78
N LEU A 5 6.58 43.37 5.18
CA LEU A 5 7.73 42.51 5.45
C LEU A 5 7.44 41.50 6.57
N ILE A 6 6.86 41.94 7.68
CA ILE A 6 6.48 41.06 8.81
C ILE A 6 5.46 40.00 8.35
N MET A 7 4.43 40.40 7.60
CA MET A 7 3.43 39.48 7.08
C MET A 7 4.05 38.44 6.13
N THR A 8 4.97 38.86 5.27
CA THR A 8 5.72 37.95 4.38
C THR A 8 6.54 36.93 5.17
N VAL A 9 7.26 37.34 6.22
CA VAL A 9 8.04 36.42 7.08
C VAL A 9 7.15 35.39 7.76
N ILE A 10 5.98 35.81 8.27
CA ILE A 10 5.01 34.89 8.90
C ILE A 10 4.50 33.85 7.90
N ILE A 11 4.16 34.28 6.67
CA ILE A 11 3.69 33.36 5.63
C ILE A 11 4.76 32.32 5.29
N PHE A 12 6.02 32.73 5.14
CA PHE A 12 7.12 31.79 4.88
C PHE A 12 7.36 30.84 6.05
N ALA A 13 7.27 31.33 7.30
CA ALA A 13 7.40 30.47 8.48
C ALA A 13 6.28 29.42 8.56
N LEU A 14 5.03 29.82 8.31
CA LEU A 14 3.88 28.91 8.27
C LEU A 14 4.01 27.89 7.13
N PHE A 15 4.45 28.32 5.95
CA PHE A 15 4.67 27.44 4.81
C PHE A 15 5.78 26.41 5.10
N GLY A 16 6.88 26.84 5.71
CA GLY A 16 7.96 25.96 6.14
C GLY A 16 7.49 24.92 7.16
N ALA A 17 6.72 25.34 8.18
CA ALA A 17 6.15 24.44 9.17
C ALA A 17 5.17 23.43 8.54
N PHE A 18 4.34 23.89 7.59
CA PHE A 18 3.44 23.03 6.83
C PHE A 18 4.20 21.96 6.03
N LEU A 19 5.23 22.35 5.28
CA LEU A 19 6.07 21.42 4.51
C LEU A 19 6.79 20.42 5.42
N TYR A 20 7.32 20.88 6.55
CA TYR A 20 7.98 20.02 7.52
C TYR A 20 7.00 19.01 8.12
N GLY A 21 5.81 19.46 8.54
CA GLY A 21 4.76 18.58 9.05
C GLY A 21 4.32 17.54 8.01
N TYR A 22 4.16 17.94 6.75
CA TYR A 22 3.86 17.03 5.66
C TYR A 22 4.96 15.98 5.48
N MET A 23 6.23 16.39 5.54
CA MET A 23 7.36 15.47 5.43
C MET A 23 7.35 14.43 6.56
N VAL A 24 7.16 14.86 7.82
CA VAL A 24 7.11 13.94 8.97
C VAL A 24 5.97 12.93 8.83
N LEU A 25 4.77 13.37 8.42
CA LEU A 25 3.61 12.49 8.23
C LEU A 25 3.80 11.43 7.14
N GLN A 26 4.63 11.71 6.12
CA GLN A 26 4.93 10.75 5.06
C GLN A 26 5.78 9.57 5.54
N TYR A 27 6.62 9.75 6.56
CA TYR A 27 7.57 8.75 7.07
C TYR A 27 7.17 8.15 8.42
N LYS A 28 5.97 8.46 8.91
CA LYS A 28 5.39 7.82 10.08
C LYS A 28 4.89 6.42 9.72
N GLU A 29 5.06 5.48 10.65
CA GLU A 29 4.42 4.17 10.65
C GLU A 29 2.90 4.32 10.58
N LYS A 30 2.28 3.48 9.76
CA LYS A 30 0.83 3.51 9.48
C LYS A 30 0.39 2.18 8.91
N LYS A 31 -0.91 1.90 8.98
CA LYS A 31 -1.51 0.77 8.27
C LYS A 31 -1.49 0.99 6.76
N ILE A 32 -1.65 -0.10 5.98
CA ILE A 32 -1.69 -0.03 4.52
C ILE A 32 -2.78 0.93 4.04
N ASN A 33 -4.03 0.77 4.51
CA ASN A 33 -5.18 1.62 4.17
C ASN A 33 -4.93 3.12 4.42
N GLU A 34 -4.28 3.48 5.53
CA GLU A 34 -3.90 4.84 5.87
C GLU A 34 -2.80 5.39 4.93
N ALA A 35 -1.86 4.54 4.49
CA ALA A 35 -0.78 4.97 3.60
C ALA A 35 -1.25 5.37 2.21
N VAL A 36 -2.37 4.80 1.78
CA VAL A 36 -2.96 4.99 0.47
C VAL A 36 -4.25 5.81 0.49
N TYR A 37 -4.74 6.19 1.69
CA TYR A 37 -5.97 6.94 1.92
C TYR A 37 -7.22 6.24 1.36
N MET A 38 -7.41 4.96 1.69
CA MET A 38 -8.51 4.16 1.12
C MET A 38 -9.28 3.36 2.15
N GLU A 39 -10.57 3.19 1.88
CA GLU A 39 -11.43 2.29 2.62
C GLU A 39 -11.54 0.95 1.89
N TYR A 40 -11.18 -0.13 2.59
CA TYR A 40 -11.26 -1.48 2.03
C TYR A 40 -12.68 -1.91 1.66
N SER A 41 -13.70 -1.28 2.24
CA SER A 41 -15.13 -1.47 1.93
C SER A 41 -15.48 -1.16 0.48
N GLU A 42 -14.65 -0.38 -0.23
CA GLU A 42 -14.89 -0.03 -1.63
C GLU A 42 -14.31 -1.03 -2.64
N ILE A 43 -13.59 -2.07 -2.18
CA ILE A 43 -12.99 -3.08 -3.05
C ILE A 43 -14.10 -4.02 -3.55
N THR A 44 -14.26 -4.11 -4.87
CA THR A 44 -15.21 -5.03 -5.51
C THR A 44 -14.53 -6.22 -6.18
N LYS A 45 -13.24 -6.10 -6.50
CA LYS A 45 -12.46 -7.11 -7.22
C LYS A 45 -10.98 -6.99 -6.88
N ILE A 46 -10.33 -8.14 -6.72
CA ILE A 46 -8.88 -8.25 -6.56
C ILE A 46 -8.35 -9.22 -7.63
N ILE A 47 -7.30 -8.83 -8.35
CA ILE A 47 -6.62 -9.70 -9.30
C ILE A 47 -5.22 -10.01 -8.76
N PHE A 48 -4.96 -11.29 -8.54
CA PHE A 48 -3.67 -11.79 -8.08
C PHE A 48 -2.84 -12.27 -9.26
N TYR A 49 -1.56 -11.90 -9.25
CA TYR A 49 -0.58 -12.31 -10.25
C TYR A 49 0.53 -13.10 -9.59
N ASP A 50 1.00 -14.14 -10.27
CA ASP A 50 2.19 -14.91 -9.90
C ASP A 50 3.40 -14.47 -10.72
N GLY A 51 4.36 -13.83 -10.06
CA GLY A 51 5.59 -13.34 -10.66
C GLY A 51 6.60 -14.44 -11.02
N ARG A 52 6.34 -15.69 -10.61
CA ARG A 52 7.12 -16.88 -11.02
C ARG A 52 6.79 -17.30 -12.46
N GLY A 53 5.69 -16.77 -13.04
CA GLY A 53 5.35 -16.92 -14.45
C GLY A 53 4.63 -18.22 -14.85
N ASN A 54 4.30 -19.09 -13.88
CA ASN A 54 3.73 -20.41 -14.16
C ASN A 54 2.21 -20.50 -14.01
N ASN A 55 1.57 -19.51 -13.39
CA ASN A 55 0.14 -19.55 -13.06
C ASN A 55 -0.60 -18.36 -13.71
N PRO A 56 -1.79 -18.59 -14.28
CA PRO A 56 -2.64 -17.51 -14.75
C PRO A 56 -3.07 -16.61 -13.58
N PRO A 57 -3.44 -15.33 -13.84
CA PRO A 57 -3.97 -14.47 -12.79
C PRO A 57 -5.26 -15.04 -12.19
N ILE A 58 -5.38 -14.97 -10.86
CA ILE A 58 -6.59 -15.37 -10.12
C ILE A 58 -7.43 -14.13 -9.88
N THR A 59 -8.70 -14.16 -10.29
CA THR A 59 -9.64 -13.06 -10.07
C THR A 59 -10.54 -13.41 -8.89
N LEU A 60 -10.58 -12.53 -7.90
CA LEU A 60 -11.42 -12.66 -6.71
C LEU A 60 -12.49 -11.56 -6.71
N GLU A 61 -13.75 -11.95 -6.75
CA GLU A 61 -14.93 -11.07 -6.67
C GLU A 61 -15.86 -11.42 -5.49
N ASP A 62 -15.56 -12.53 -4.79
CA ASP A 62 -16.33 -12.93 -3.60
C ASP A 62 -16.10 -11.95 -2.44
N LYS A 63 -17.20 -11.39 -1.91
CA LYS A 63 -17.14 -10.34 -0.89
C LYS A 63 -16.59 -10.82 0.45
N GLU A 64 -16.90 -12.05 0.87
CA GLU A 64 -16.44 -12.58 2.15
C GLU A 64 -14.94 -12.85 2.10
N LYS A 65 -14.46 -13.42 0.99
CA LYS A 65 -13.04 -13.64 0.72
C LYS A 65 -12.25 -12.34 0.53
N ILE A 66 -12.83 -11.33 -0.11
CA ILE A 66 -12.24 -9.99 -0.18
C ILE A 66 -12.07 -9.42 1.24
N GLN A 67 -13.09 -9.53 2.08
CA GLN A 67 -13.00 -9.07 3.47
C GLN A 67 -11.95 -9.85 4.27
N GLU A 68 -11.86 -11.17 4.09
CA GLU A 68 -10.83 -12.02 4.69
C GLU A 68 -9.42 -11.51 4.31
N PHE A 69 -9.20 -11.24 3.02
CA PHE A 69 -7.93 -10.69 2.55
C PHE A 69 -7.64 -9.29 3.09
N ASN A 70 -8.64 -8.42 3.16
CA ASN A 70 -8.48 -7.08 3.73
C ASN A 70 -8.10 -7.12 5.22
N ASN A 71 -8.69 -8.04 5.99
CA ASN A 71 -8.32 -8.27 7.38
C ASN A 71 -6.86 -8.73 7.52
N LEU A 72 -6.37 -9.53 6.56
CA LEU A 72 -4.96 -9.91 6.48
C LEU A 72 -4.06 -8.68 6.23
N LEU A 73 -4.48 -7.75 5.36
CA LEU A 73 -3.74 -6.51 5.11
C LEU A 73 -3.73 -5.56 6.32
N ASP A 74 -4.75 -5.61 7.18
CA ASP A 74 -4.82 -4.80 8.40
C ASP A 74 -3.79 -5.19 9.48
N GLY A 75 -3.22 -6.39 9.38
CA GLY A 75 -2.13 -6.86 10.25
C GLY A 75 -0.76 -6.23 9.94
N TYR A 76 -0.64 -5.45 8.86
CA TYR A 76 0.63 -4.84 8.48
C TYR A 76 0.73 -3.39 8.93
N ILE A 77 1.85 -3.07 9.58
CA ILE A 77 2.30 -1.70 9.81
C ILE A 77 3.47 -1.44 8.89
N ILE A 78 3.35 -0.38 8.09
CA ILE A 78 4.32 -0.02 7.07
C ILE A 78 4.86 1.39 7.27
N LYS A 79 6.05 1.61 6.73
CA LYS A 79 6.74 2.91 6.76
C LYS A 79 7.37 3.19 5.42
N LYS A 80 7.13 4.37 4.86
CA LYS A 80 7.66 4.75 3.55
C LYS A 80 9.20 4.78 3.59
N GLU A 81 9.84 4.14 2.62
CA GLU A 81 11.30 4.19 2.50
C GLU A 81 11.76 5.40 1.67
N LYS A 82 12.95 5.92 2.02
CA LYS A 82 13.61 7.02 1.27
C LYS A 82 14.55 6.50 0.19
N PHE A 83 15.26 5.42 0.47
CA PHE A 83 16.32 4.89 -0.38
C PHE A 83 16.25 3.37 -0.36
N HIS A 84 15.80 2.80 -1.47
CA HIS A 84 15.74 1.37 -1.70
C HIS A 84 16.32 1.04 -3.06
N GLU A 85 17.15 0.01 -3.14
CA GLU A 85 17.55 -0.56 -4.44
C GLU A 85 16.39 -1.34 -5.01
N LYS A 86 16.01 -1.15 -6.28
CA LYS A 86 14.88 -1.88 -6.88
C LYS A 86 14.91 -3.36 -6.53
N SER A 87 13.80 -3.85 -5.96
CA SER A 87 13.65 -5.27 -5.62
C SER A 87 13.84 -6.12 -6.88
N LYS A 88 14.67 -7.17 -6.78
CA LYS A 88 14.94 -8.08 -7.90
C LYS A 88 13.92 -9.22 -7.87
N GLY A 89 12.91 -9.10 -8.73
CA GLY A 89 11.82 -10.08 -8.81
C GLY A 89 10.76 -9.89 -7.73
N TRP A 90 9.64 -10.57 -7.90
CA TRP A 90 8.51 -10.59 -6.97
C TRP A 90 7.77 -11.92 -7.14
N ILE A 91 7.12 -12.40 -6.08
CA ILE A 91 6.37 -13.66 -6.10
C ILE A 91 4.89 -13.37 -6.32
N HIS A 92 4.31 -12.48 -5.52
CA HIS A 92 2.89 -12.13 -5.61
C HIS A 92 2.68 -10.64 -5.80
N ARG A 93 1.71 -10.32 -6.65
CA ARG A 93 1.15 -8.98 -6.78
C ARG A 93 -0.37 -9.06 -6.73
N ALA A 94 -1.02 -8.15 -6.02
CA ALA A 94 -2.47 -7.98 -6.02
C ALA A 94 -2.84 -6.59 -6.55
N ASP A 95 -3.71 -6.56 -7.56
CA ASP A 95 -4.29 -5.33 -8.09
C ASP A 95 -5.75 -5.23 -7.62
N PHE A 96 -6.11 -4.09 -7.04
CA PHE A 96 -7.40 -3.87 -6.40
C PHE A 96 -8.24 -2.91 -7.23
N TYR A 97 -9.51 -3.26 -7.36
CA TYR A 97 -10.47 -2.60 -8.24
C TYR A 97 -11.71 -2.18 -7.47
N LYS A 98 -12.23 -1.02 -7.86
CA LYS A 98 -13.58 -0.55 -7.56
C LYS A 98 -14.31 -0.54 -8.88
N ASP A 99 -15.31 -1.40 -9.00
CA ASP A 99 -15.91 -1.79 -10.25
C ASP A 99 -14.83 -2.27 -11.25
N ASP A 100 -14.61 -1.53 -12.34
CA ASP A 100 -13.59 -1.84 -13.36
C ASP A 100 -12.37 -0.92 -13.32
N LYS A 101 -12.26 -0.06 -12.31
CA LYS A 101 -11.14 0.85 -12.17
C LYS A 101 -10.14 0.34 -11.15
N GLN A 102 -8.94 -0.01 -11.63
CA GLN A 102 -7.80 -0.28 -10.76
C GLN A 102 -7.44 0.99 -9.99
N PHE A 103 -7.29 0.86 -8.67
CA PHE A 103 -6.90 1.97 -7.81
C PHE A 103 -5.72 1.65 -6.89
N MET A 104 -5.41 0.36 -6.68
CA MET A 104 -4.26 -0.08 -5.91
C MET A 104 -3.52 -1.21 -6.62
N SER A 105 -2.21 -1.26 -6.42
CA SER A 105 -1.37 -2.40 -6.71
C SER A 105 -0.41 -2.61 -5.55
N ILE A 106 -0.41 -3.81 -4.97
CA ILE A 106 0.53 -4.21 -3.93
C ILE A 106 1.38 -5.35 -4.47
N THR A 107 2.70 -5.17 -4.46
CA THR A 107 3.67 -6.24 -4.65
C THR A 107 4.14 -6.70 -3.28
N PHE A 108 3.89 -7.98 -2.97
CA PHE A 108 4.31 -8.60 -1.72
C PHE A 108 5.77 -9.02 -1.83
N SER A 109 6.65 -8.10 -1.44
CA SER A 109 8.09 -8.28 -1.37
C SER A 109 8.61 -7.61 -0.09
N ASN A 110 9.89 -7.79 0.21
CA ASN A 110 10.56 -7.01 1.25
C ASN A 110 11.66 -6.15 0.58
N PRO A 111 11.51 -4.81 0.54
CA PRO A 111 10.39 -4.02 1.02
C PRO A 111 9.12 -4.19 0.17
N MET A 112 7.96 -3.91 0.77
CA MET A 112 6.67 -3.97 0.11
C MET A 112 6.55 -2.82 -0.89
N GLN A 113 5.97 -3.08 -2.06
CA GLN A 113 5.72 -2.03 -3.03
C GLN A 113 4.21 -1.77 -3.14
N ILE A 114 3.80 -0.52 -2.95
CA ILE A 114 2.40 -0.10 -3.10
C ILE A 114 2.32 1.06 -4.08
N ASN A 115 1.56 0.90 -5.17
CA ASN A 115 1.45 1.88 -6.26
C ASN A 115 2.81 2.39 -6.74
N GLY A 116 3.78 1.48 -6.85
CA GLY A 116 5.14 1.77 -7.29
C GLY A 116 6.09 2.35 -6.22
N LYS A 117 5.60 2.71 -5.03
CA LYS A 117 6.41 3.26 -3.92
C LYS A 117 6.82 2.15 -2.95
N TYR A 118 7.99 2.29 -2.34
CA TYR A 118 8.55 1.30 -1.42
C TYR A 118 8.23 1.63 0.04
N TYR A 119 7.91 0.58 0.78
CA TYR A 119 7.57 0.63 2.19
C TYR A 119 8.26 -0.50 2.95
N GLU A 120 8.95 -0.13 4.02
CA GLU A 120 9.46 -1.02 5.04
C GLU A 120 8.25 -1.61 5.79
N ILE A 121 8.31 -2.91 6.09
CA ILE A 121 7.31 -3.60 6.90
C ILE A 121 7.84 -3.59 8.33
N VAL A 122 7.19 -2.82 9.19
CA VAL A 122 7.58 -2.67 10.60
C VAL A 122 6.90 -3.73 11.46
N GLU A 123 5.65 -4.07 11.12
CA GLU A 123 4.89 -5.15 11.75
C GLU A 123 4.13 -5.93 10.67
N GLY A 124 3.96 -7.23 10.90
CA GLY A 124 3.40 -8.20 9.95
C GLY A 124 4.50 -8.97 9.22
N ASP A 125 4.26 -10.26 8.98
CA ASP A 125 5.19 -11.10 8.24
C ASP A 125 4.69 -11.26 6.80
N ILE A 126 5.37 -10.61 5.84
CA ILE A 126 5.21 -10.95 4.43
C ILE A 126 5.92 -12.29 4.24
N ASN A 127 5.18 -13.36 4.52
CA ASN A 127 5.54 -14.68 4.08
C ASN A 127 4.81 -14.94 2.75
N PRO A 128 5.52 -15.18 1.63
CA PRO A 128 4.91 -15.62 0.38
C PRO A 128 3.97 -16.81 0.56
N GLU A 129 4.27 -17.70 1.51
CA GLU A 129 3.43 -18.85 1.87
C GLU A 129 2.05 -18.44 2.38
N THR A 130 1.94 -17.32 3.10
CA THR A 130 0.66 -16.80 3.58
C THR A 130 -0.24 -16.42 2.41
N ILE A 131 0.31 -15.79 1.38
CA ILE A 131 -0.44 -15.43 0.17
C ILE A 131 -0.75 -16.70 -0.65
N ASP A 132 0.22 -17.59 -0.86
CA ASP A 132 0.02 -18.87 -1.53
C ASP A 132 -1.11 -19.69 -0.87
N ASN A 133 -1.16 -19.73 0.46
CA ASN A 133 -2.20 -20.44 1.21
C ASN A 133 -3.58 -19.78 1.07
N PHE A 134 -3.65 -18.44 1.10
CA PHE A 134 -4.89 -17.72 0.82
C PHE A 134 -5.39 -18.03 -0.60
N LEU A 135 -4.52 -17.98 -1.61
CA LEU A 135 -4.88 -18.26 -3.00
C LEU A 135 -5.37 -19.69 -3.20
N LYS A 136 -4.73 -20.69 -2.57
CA LYS A 136 -5.21 -22.08 -2.57
C LYS A 136 -6.62 -22.21 -1.99
N SER A 137 -6.98 -21.39 -0.99
CA SER A 137 -8.31 -21.40 -0.40
C SER A 137 -9.41 -20.83 -1.31
N ILE A 138 -9.03 -20.14 -2.39
CA ILE A 138 -9.95 -19.63 -3.42
C ILE A 138 -10.13 -20.67 -4.52
N ASP A 139 -9.05 -21.33 -4.93
CA ASP A 139 -9.05 -22.35 -6.00
C ASP A 139 -9.65 -23.71 -5.56
N SER A 140 -9.89 -23.91 -4.26
CA SER A 140 -10.39 -25.18 -3.71
C SER A 140 -11.92 -25.28 -3.65
N ASP A 141 -12.65 -24.27 -4.14
CA ASP A 141 -14.10 -24.25 -4.30
C ASP A 141 -14.52 -24.49 -5.77
#